data_AF-A0A2A4ITN4-F1
#
_entry.id   AF-A0A2A4ITN4-F1
#
_cell.length_a   1.000
_cell.length_b   1.000
_cell.length_c   1.000
_cell.angle_alpha   90.00
_cell.angle_beta   90.00
_cell.angle_gamma   90.00
#
_symmetry.space_group_name_H-M   'P 1'
#
loop_
_entity.id
_entity.type
_entity.pdbx_description
1 polymer ?
#
loop_
_entity_poly.entity_id
_entity_poly.type
_entity_poly.pdbx_seq_one_letter_code
_entity_poly.pdbx_strand_id
1 'polypeptide(L)'
;NITELILRNNSLESLPTPNIMSSKYLKLLDVRQNQLTSFEPELVRKIKHEGLVVLFQGNSLKCDCFTRPLKHYLNRIRPSLLKTDEKYQNITCAEPVTLINENILTIDEDRLLCSGNTEIDAKILEHSNTEGESAFDFTTEPDLAFRDVQYSQTSIYAHWFITTNEDVGDFILYIRDATNKLQYSSDVAYNLRSLTIPIDETFKNSLQD
;
A
#
# COMPACT_ATOMS: atom_id res chain seq x y z
N ASN A 1 -0.19 -23.77 -19.98
CA ASN A 1 -1.22 -22.74 -19.87
C ASN A 1 -2.02 -22.99 -18.58
N ILE A 2 -1.45 -22.65 -17.43
CA ILE A 2 -2.06 -22.94 -16.12
C ILE A 2 -2.84 -21.71 -15.68
N THR A 3 -4.13 -21.88 -15.38
CA THR A 3 -5.03 -20.82 -14.91
C THR A 3 -5.31 -20.91 -13.41
N GLU A 4 -5.31 -22.11 -12.85
CA GLU A 4 -5.54 -22.35 -11.44
C GLU A 4 -4.49 -23.34 -10.93
N LEU A 5 -3.89 -23.02 -9.78
CA LEU A 5 -2.93 -23.87 -9.11
C LEU A 5 -3.41 -24.10 -7.67
N ILE A 6 -3.80 -25.34 -7.38
CA ILE A 6 -4.37 -25.74 -6.09
C ILE A 6 -3.36 -26.65 -5.39
N LEU A 7 -2.75 -26.14 -4.32
CA LEU A 7 -1.70 -26.78 -3.53
C LEU A 7 -2.08 -26.85 -2.04
N ARG A 8 -3.36 -26.71 -1.71
CA ARG A 8 -3.84 -26.70 -0.33
C ARG A 8 -3.60 -28.04 0.40
N ASN A 9 -3.49 -28.00 1.72
CA ASN A 9 -3.31 -29.17 2.60
C ASN A 9 -2.03 -29.98 2.26
N ASN A 10 -0.90 -29.28 2.17
CA ASN A 10 0.42 -29.90 1.97
C ASN A 10 1.40 -29.43 3.06
N SER A 11 2.68 -29.77 2.90
CA SER A 11 3.78 -29.36 3.78
C SER A 11 4.75 -28.41 3.07
N LEU A 12 4.24 -27.51 2.23
CA LEU A 12 5.09 -26.56 1.50
C LEU A 12 5.64 -25.51 2.47
N GLU A 13 6.96 -25.41 2.57
CA GLU A 13 7.65 -24.37 3.33
C GLU A 13 8.02 -23.16 2.47
N SER A 14 8.13 -23.36 1.15
CA SER A 14 8.42 -22.31 0.18
C SER A 14 7.67 -22.54 -1.13
N LEU A 15 7.55 -21.48 -1.93
CA LEU A 15 6.99 -21.53 -3.28
C LEU A 15 8.08 -21.19 -4.30
N PRO A 16 8.05 -21.76 -5.51
CA PRO A 16 8.88 -21.31 -6.62
C PRO A 16 8.30 -20.00 -7.19
N THR A 17 8.39 -18.91 -6.43
CA THR A 17 7.81 -17.60 -6.74
C THR A 17 8.17 -17.11 -8.15
N PRO A 18 9.43 -17.20 -8.63
CA PRO A 18 9.77 -16.80 -10.01
C PRO A 18 8.96 -17.55 -11.10
N ASN A 19 8.73 -18.86 -10.91
CA ASN A 19 7.92 -19.65 -11.83
C ASN A 19 6.44 -19.27 -11.78
N ILE A 20 5.92 -18.96 -10.60
CA ILE A 20 4.54 -18.49 -10.43
C ILE A 20 4.37 -17.12 -11.10
N MET A 21 5.35 -16.22 -10.94
CA MET A 21 5.32 -14.85 -11.50
C MET A 21 5.39 -14.85 -13.02
N SER A 22 6.17 -15.74 -13.62
CA SER A 22 6.23 -15.92 -15.08
C SER A 22 4.97 -16.54 -15.70
N SER A 23 4.05 -17.08 -14.88
CA SER A 23 2.79 -17.61 -15.40
C SER A 23 1.82 -16.48 -15.79
N LYS A 24 1.67 -16.27 -17.10
CA LYS A 24 0.82 -15.20 -17.68
C LYS A 24 -0.68 -15.38 -17.43
N TYR A 25 -1.15 -16.61 -17.28
CA TYR A 25 -2.58 -16.92 -17.26
C TYR A 25 -3.10 -17.36 -15.89
N LEU A 26 -2.23 -17.43 -14.88
CA LEU A 26 -2.62 -17.84 -13.54
C LEU A 26 -3.54 -16.79 -12.91
N LYS A 27 -4.73 -17.23 -12.50
CA LYS A 27 -5.77 -16.42 -11.86
C LYS A 27 -6.07 -16.86 -10.43
N LEU A 28 -5.79 -18.11 -10.07
CA LEU A 28 -5.97 -18.62 -8.72
C LEU A 28 -4.73 -19.39 -8.26
N LEU A 29 -4.23 -19.04 -7.07
CA LEU A 29 -3.22 -19.77 -6.32
C LEU A 29 -3.80 -20.12 -4.94
N ASP A 30 -4.18 -21.38 -4.73
CA ASP A 30 -4.66 -21.86 -3.43
C ASP A 30 -3.54 -22.61 -2.72
N VAL A 31 -2.95 -21.97 -1.70
CA VAL A 31 -1.85 -22.53 -0.89
C VAL A 31 -2.26 -22.68 0.57
N ARG A 32 -3.56 -22.73 0.87
CA ARG A 32 -4.07 -22.86 2.23
C ARG A 32 -3.54 -24.11 2.93
N GLN A 33 -3.41 -24.05 4.26
CA GLN A 33 -3.01 -25.20 5.08
C GLN A 33 -1.67 -25.80 4.58
N ASN A 34 -0.62 -24.97 4.66
CA ASN A 34 0.77 -25.32 4.35
C ASN A 34 1.67 -24.76 5.47
N GLN A 35 2.97 -24.71 5.25
CA GLN A 35 3.97 -24.23 6.23
C GLN A 35 4.72 -22.99 5.70
N LEU A 36 4.10 -22.23 4.80
CA LEU A 36 4.72 -21.05 4.22
C LEU A 36 4.89 -19.98 5.29
N THR A 37 6.08 -19.38 5.34
CA THR A 37 6.41 -18.34 6.32
C THR A 37 6.38 -16.93 5.75
N SER A 38 6.25 -16.79 4.43
CA SER A 38 6.31 -15.50 3.75
C SER A 38 5.17 -15.36 2.76
N PHE A 39 4.58 -14.17 2.72
CA PHE A 39 3.73 -13.73 1.62
C PHE A 39 4.58 -12.82 0.73
N GLU A 40 5.23 -13.41 -0.28
CA GLU A 40 6.25 -12.71 -1.05
C GLU A 40 5.71 -11.44 -1.75
N PRO A 41 6.47 -10.32 -1.73
CA PRO A 41 6.06 -9.05 -2.33
C PRO A 41 5.63 -9.15 -3.80
N GLU A 42 6.24 -10.03 -4.61
CA GLU A 42 5.86 -10.20 -6.00
C GLU A 42 4.44 -10.79 -6.17
N LEU A 43 3.97 -11.59 -5.20
CA LEU A 43 2.58 -12.04 -5.19
C LEU A 43 1.64 -10.84 -5.07
N VAL A 44 1.95 -9.88 -4.20
CA VAL A 44 1.17 -8.64 -4.03
C VAL A 44 1.17 -7.83 -5.32
N ARG A 45 2.34 -7.67 -5.97
CA ARG A 45 2.45 -7.02 -7.27
C ARG A 45 1.53 -7.69 -8.30
N LYS A 46 1.55 -9.02 -8.39
CA LYS A 46 0.69 -9.76 -9.32
C LYS A 46 -0.81 -9.67 -8.97
N ILE A 47 -1.16 -9.61 -7.68
CA ILE A 47 -2.54 -9.32 -7.24
C ILE A 47 -2.97 -7.95 -7.76
N LYS A 48 -2.16 -6.90 -7.52
CA LYS A 48 -2.47 -5.51 -7.89
C LYS A 48 -2.65 -5.32 -9.40
N HIS A 49 -1.74 -5.85 -10.22
CA HIS A 49 -1.73 -5.59 -11.66
C HIS A 49 -2.51 -6.60 -12.50
N GLU A 50 -2.56 -7.87 -12.09
CA GLU A 50 -3.12 -8.95 -12.91
C GLU A 50 -4.39 -9.59 -12.31
N GLY A 51 -4.77 -9.17 -11.09
CA GLY A 51 -5.94 -9.69 -10.39
C GLY A 51 -5.79 -11.15 -9.96
N LEU A 52 -4.56 -11.60 -9.66
CA LEU A 52 -4.33 -12.94 -9.11
C LEU A 52 -5.07 -13.07 -7.76
N VAL A 53 -5.82 -14.16 -7.59
CA VAL A 53 -6.41 -14.53 -6.31
C VAL A 53 -5.46 -15.48 -5.59
N VAL A 54 -5.02 -15.11 -4.39
CA VAL A 54 -4.18 -15.95 -3.53
C VAL A 54 -4.95 -16.32 -2.28
N LEU A 55 -5.10 -17.62 -2.01
CA LEU A 55 -5.68 -18.14 -0.78
C LEU A 55 -4.55 -18.66 0.12
N PHE A 56 -4.29 -17.98 1.23
CA PHE A 56 -3.10 -18.21 2.07
C PHE A 56 -3.41 -18.71 3.49
N GLN A 57 -4.67 -18.74 3.91
CA GLN A 57 -5.09 -19.16 5.26
C GLN A 57 -4.41 -20.47 5.72
N GLY A 58 -4.00 -20.51 7.00
CA GLY A 58 -3.48 -21.73 7.63
C GLY A 58 -2.01 -22.01 7.30
N ASN A 59 -1.25 -20.95 7.06
CA ASN A 59 0.21 -20.96 6.93
C ASN A 59 0.85 -20.27 8.15
N SER A 60 2.17 -20.39 8.30
CA SER A 60 2.93 -19.86 9.44
C SER A 60 3.52 -18.48 9.13
N LEU A 61 2.68 -17.51 8.76
CA LEU A 61 3.13 -16.21 8.27
C LEU A 61 4.04 -15.47 9.26
N LYS A 62 5.23 -15.07 8.81
CA LYS A 62 6.11 -14.15 9.51
C LYS A 62 5.77 -12.72 9.10
N CYS A 63 5.14 -12.00 10.01
CA CYS A 63 4.73 -10.61 9.85
C CYS A 63 5.89 -9.66 10.15
N ASP A 64 6.86 -9.65 9.23
CA ASP A 64 7.97 -8.71 9.19
C ASP A 64 7.83 -7.74 8.01
N CYS A 65 8.90 -7.01 7.68
CA CYS A 65 8.89 -6.04 6.58
C CYS A 65 8.49 -6.64 5.23
N PHE A 66 8.73 -7.93 4.96
CA PHE A 66 8.33 -8.55 3.68
C PHE A 66 6.83 -8.78 3.57
N THR A 67 6.12 -8.79 4.69
CA THR A 67 4.64 -8.81 4.73
C THR A 67 4.05 -7.41 4.52
N ARG A 68 4.84 -6.34 4.69
CA ARG A 68 4.38 -4.95 4.58
C ARG A 68 3.68 -4.61 3.26
N PRO A 69 4.17 -5.05 2.08
CA PRO A 69 3.45 -4.85 0.82
C PRO A 69 2.02 -5.40 0.81
N LEU A 70 1.79 -6.57 1.43
CA LEU A 70 0.44 -7.13 1.56
C LEU A 70 -0.43 -6.22 2.43
N LYS A 71 0.10 -5.79 3.58
CA LYS A 71 -0.63 -4.91 4.49
C LYS A 71 -0.98 -3.58 3.82
N HIS A 72 -0.02 -2.93 3.17
CA HIS A 72 -0.23 -1.69 2.43
C HIS A 72 -1.30 -1.84 1.35
N TYR A 73 -1.24 -2.92 0.56
CA TYR A 73 -2.27 -3.22 -0.43
C TYR A 73 -3.66 -3.35 0.21
N LEU A 74 -3.78 -4.05 1.34
CA LEU A 74 -5.05 -4.20 2.06
C LEU A 74 -5.55 -2.85 2.59
N ASN A 75 -4.66 -1.99 3.08
CA ASN A 75 -5.00 -0.63 3.55
C ASN A 75 -5.62 0.25 2.45
N ARG A 76 -5.45 -0.09 1.16
CA ARG A 76 -6.06 0.63 0.03
C ARG A 76 -7.41 0.04 -0.43
N ILE A 77 -7.81 -1.14 0.09
CA ILE A 77 -9.10 -1.75 -0.25
C ILE A 77 -10.19 -1.22 0.68
N ARG A 78 -11.32 -0.77 0.13
CA ARG A 78 -12.44 -0.27 0.93
C ARG A 78 -12.84 -1.26 2.07
N PRO A 79 -13.05 -0.80 3.32
CA PRO A 79 -13.28 -1.69 4.45
C PRO A 79 -14.54 -2.54 4.32
N SER A 80 -15.57 -2.03 3.64
CA SER A 80 -16.79 -2.78 3.34
C SER A 80 -16.53 -3.99 2.43
N LEU A 81 -15.61 -3.86 1.48
CA LEU A 81 -15.23 -4.95 0.59
C LEU A 81 -14.35 -5.96 1.32
N LEU A 82 -13.36 -5.48 2.09
CA LEU A 82 -12.50 -6.35 2.90
C LEU A 82 -13.30 -7.25 3.84
N LYS A 83 -14.30 -6.70 4.56
CA LYS A 83 -15.15 -7.46 5.50
C LYS A 83 -15.84 -8.67 4.87
N THR A 84 -16.19 -8.58 3.58
CA THR A 84 -16.85 -9.67 2.85
C THR A 84 -15.86 -10.60 2.15
N ASP A 85 -14.57 -10.26 2.15
CA ASP A 85 -13.56 -10.91 1.36
C ASP A 85 -12.82 -12.00 2.15
N GLU A 86 -13.39 -13.21 2.12
CA GLU A 86 -12.94 -14.36 2.92
C GLU A 86 -11.45 -14.71 2.75
N LYS A 87 -10.83 -14.36 1.62
CA LYS A 87 -9.42 -14.71 1.35
C LYS A 87 -8.42 -14.03 2.28
N TYR A 88 -8.77 -12.88 2.86
CA TYR A 88 -7.91 -12.13 3.79
C TYR A 88 -8.33 -12.28 5.25
N GLN A 89 -9.56 -12.73 5.52
CA GLN A 89 -10.12 -12.74 6.88
C GLN A 89 -9.35 -13.64 7.86
N ASN A 90 -8.67 -14.67 7.38
CA ASN A 90 -8.02 -15.68 8.23
C ASN A 90 -6.51 -15.79 7.97
N ILE A 91 -5.86 -14.66 7.64
CA ILE A 91 -4.40 -14.57 7.56
C ILE A 91 -3.90 -14.02 8.89
N THR A 92 -3.23 -14.87 9.66
CA THR A 92 -2.72 -14.56 11.01
C THR A 92 -1.22 -14.77 11.08
N CYS A 93 -0.54 -13.97 11.90
CA CYS A 93 0.90 -14.09 12.08
C CYS A 93 1.26 -15.25 13.02
N ALA A 94 2.27 -16.02 12.65
CA ALA A 94 2.94 -17.00 13.50
C ALA A 94 4.25 -16.44 14.10
N GLU A 95 4.83 -15.41 13.46
CA GLU A 95 5.99 -14.68 13.92
C GLU A 95 5.85 -13.20 13.55
N PRO A 96 6.56 -12.27 14.23
CA PRO A 96 7.33 -12.43 15.46
C PRO A 96 6.44 -12.70 16.68
N VAL A 97 7.06 -13.02 17.83
CA VAL A 97 6.36 -13.31 19.11
C VAL A 97 5.38 -12.21 19.51
N THR A 98 5.71 -10.95 19.20
CA THR A 98 4.89 -9.76 19.50
C THR A 98 3.63 -9.64 18.64
N LEU A 99 3.51 -10.43 17.57
CA LEU A 99 2.39 -10.42 16.63
C LEU A 99 1.68 -11.77 16.53
N ILE A 100 2.05 -12.78 17.34
CA ILE A 100 1.46 -14.12 17.27
C ILE A 100 -0.06 -14.06 17.37
N ASN A 101 -0.74 -14.76 16.45
CA ASN A 101 -2.19 -14.83 16.31
C ASN A 101 -2.89 -13.51 15.97
N GLU A 102 -2.16 -12.40 15.83
CA GLU A 102 -2.75 -11.17 15.31
C GLU A 102 -3.12 -11.34 13.83
N ASN A 103 -4.25 -10.77 13.43
CA ASN A 103 -4.73 -10.83 12.07
C ASN A 103 -4.06 -9.73 11.23
N ILE A 104 -3.68 -10.04 9.98
CA ILE A 104 -3.03 -9.07 9.09
C ILE A 104 -3.89 -7.80 8.88
N LEU A 105 -5.21 -7.93 8.94
CA LEU A 105 -6.12 -6.79 8.77
C LEU A 105 -6.05 -5.81 9.95
N THR A 106 -5.69 -6.26 11.15
CA THR A 106 -5.73 -5.45 12.38
C THR A 106 -4.37 -4.90 12.80
N ILE A 107 -3.28 -5.43 12.25
CA ILE A 107 -1.91 -4.99 12.58
C ILE A 107 -1.64 -3.66 11.88
N ASP A 108 -1.05 -2.69 12.58
CA ASP A 108 -0.58 -1.45 11.97
C ASP A 108 0.63 -1.71 11.07
N GLU A 109 0.69 -1.03 9.91
CA GLU A 109 1.76 -1.27 8.94
C GLU A 109 3.16 -1.02 9.51
N ASP A 110 3.31 -0.03 10.39
CA ASP A 110 4.59 0.32 11.04
C ASP A 110 5.10 -0.74 12.03
N ARG A 111 4.28 -1.72 12.41
CA ARG A 111 4.73 -2.85 13.25
C ARG A 111 5.40 -3.95 12.43
N LEU A 112 5.29 -3.92 11.10
CA LEU A 112 5.87 -4.90 10.18
C LEU A 112 7.34 -4.55 9.88
N LEU A 113 8.22 -4.85 10.83
CA LEU A 113 9.63 -4.46 10.81
C LEU A 113 10.55 -5.67 10.62
N CYS A 114 11.67 -5.45 9.95
CA CYS A 114 12.80 -6.38 9.90
C CYS A 114 13.96 -5.85 10.72
N SER A 115 14.72 -6.75 11.34
CA SER A 115 16.02 -6.41 11.93
C SER A 115 17.01 -6.10 10.80
N GLY A 116 17.39 -4.83 10.61
CA GLY A 116 18.28 -4.41 9.53
C GLY A 116 19.60 -5.20 9.52
N ASN A 117 19.87 -5.89 8.43
CA ASN A 117 21.14 -6.53 8.14
C ASN A 117 21.40 -6.53 6.63
N THR A 118 22.66 -6.71 6.23
CA THR A 118 23.10 -6.61 4.83
C THR A 118 22.38 -7.58 3.88
N GLU A 119 21.95 -8.75 4.39
CA GLU A 119 21.24 -9.76 3.58
C GLU A 119 19.79 -9.34 3.34
N ILE A 120 19.12 -8.80 4.35
CA ILE A 120 17.75 -8.28 4.27
C ILE A 120 17.74 -7.05 3.35
N ASP A 121 18.71 -6.14 3.50
CA ASP A 121 18.82 -4.97 2.63
C ASP A 121 19.00 -5.37 1.16
N ALA A 122 19.86 -6.36 0.88
CA ALA A 122 20.02 -6.92 -0.45
C ALA A 122 18.73 -7.56 -0.98
N LYS A 123 18.00 -8.30 -0.14
CA LYS A 123 16.71 -8.90 -0.50
C LYS A 123 15.66 -7.81 -0.78
N ILE A 124 15.57 -6.75 0.01
CA ILE A 124 14.66 -5.62 -0.25
C ILE A 124 15.00 -4.95 -1.59
N LEU A 125 16.30 -4.76 -1.88
CA LEU A 125 16.76 -4.21 -3.16
C LEU A 125 16.40 -5.10 -4.34
N GLU A 126 16.47 -6.43 -4.20
CA GLU A 126 16.05 -7.38 -5.24
C GLU A 126 14.57 -7.18 -5.62
N HIS A 127 13.69 -7.03 -4.62
CA HIS A 127 12.27 -6.75 -4.85
C HIS A 127 12.02 -5.33 -5.40
N SER A 128 12.95 -4.41 -5.16
CA SER A 128 12.84 -3.01 -5.59
C SER A 128 13.35 -2.76 -7.01
N ASN A 129 14.26 -3.60 -7.52
CA ASN A 129 14.89 -3.43 -8.83
C ASN A 129 14.13 -4.13 -9.98
N THR A 130 12.88 -4.57 -9.76
CA THR A 130 12.08 -5.12 -10.87
C THR A 130 11.59 -3.98 -11.76
N GLU A 131 11.98 -4.02 -13.04
CA GLU A 131 11.67 -2.97 -14.03
C GLU A 131 10.17 -2.63 -14.04
N GLY A 132 9.81 -1.46 -13.50
CA GLY A 132 8.51 -0.83 -13.71
C GLY A 132 7.75 -0.39 -12.46
N GLU A 133 7.91 -1.03 -11.30
CA GLU A 133 7.31 -0.61 -10.01
C GLU A 133 7.82 -1.55 -8.91
N SER A 134 8.45 -1.01 -7.86
CA SER A 134 8.91 -1.80 -6.71
C SER A 134 7.72 -2.23 -5.85
N ALA A 135 7.69 -3.49 -5.41
CA ALA A 135 6.68 -3.95 -4.45
C ALA A 135 6.78 -3.24 -3.08
N PHE A 136 7.87 -2.51 -2.85
CA PHE A 136 8.13 -1.68 -1.66
C PHE A 136 8.04 -0.18 -1.93
N ASP A 137 7.78 0.27 -3.16
CA ASP A 137 7.67 1.70 -3.47
C ASP A 137 6.26 2.22 -3.21
N PHE A 138 5.96 2.39 -1.92
CA PHE A 138 4.75 3.04 -1.43
C PHE A 138 4.79 4.57 -1.58
N THR A 139 5.97 5.14 -1.86
CA THR A 139 6.16 6.60 -1.87
C THR A 139 5.42 7.30 -3.01
N THR A 140 5.07 6.54 -4.03
CA THR A 140 4.24 6.99 -5.16
C THR A 140 2.73 6.96 -4.87
N GLU A 141 2.31 6.39 -3.74
CA GLU A 141 0.90 6.23 -3.37
C GLU A 141 0.55 7.15 -2.18
N PRO A 142 0.18 8.41 -2.43
CA PRO A 142 -0.06 9.36 -1.35
C PRO A 142 -1.31 8.97 -0.55
N ASP A 143 -1.40 9.40 0.72
CA ASP A 143 -2.57 9.16 1.60
C ASP A 143 -3.74 10.09 1.31
N LEU A 144 -3.46 11.21 0.64
CA LEU A 144 -4.45 12.14 0.12
C LEU A 144 -4.19 12.39 -1.36
N ALA A 145 -5.26 12.55 -2.13
CA ALA A 145 -5.19 12.99 -3.51
C ALA A 145 -6.17 14.13 -3.76
N PHE A 146 -5.77 15.09 -4.58
CA PHE A 146 -6.69 16.12 -5.05
C PHE A 146 -7.79 15.47 -5.88
N ARG A 147 -9.03 15.76 -5.50
CA ARG A 147 -10.21 15.47 -6.32
C ARG A 147 -10.29 16.46 -7.46
N ASP A 148 -10.09 17.72 -7.12
CA ASP A 148 -10.16 18.84 -8.06
C ASP A 148 -9.54 20.10 -7.44
N VAL A 149 -9.02 20.97 -8.29
CA VAL A 149 -8.52 22.30 -7.92
C VAL A 149 -9.06 23.30 -8.94
N GLN A 150 -10.01 24.13 -8.50
CA GLN A 150 -10.62 25.18 -9.32
C GLN A 150 -10.14 26.56 -8.87
N TYR A 151 -10.25 27.55 -9.73
CA TYR A 151 -9.91 28.93 -9.37
C TYR A 151 -10.86 29.93 -10.02
N SER A 152 -10.99 31.08 -9.37
CA SER A 152 -11.64 32.29 -9.85
C SER A 152 -10.66 33.46 -9.77
N GLN A 153 -11.11 34.67 -10.06
CA GLN A 153 -10.28 35.88 -9.90
C GLN A 153 -9.93 36.20 -8.44
N THR A 154 -10.69 35.65 -7.49
CA THR A 154 -10.59 36.03 -6.07
C THR A 154 -10.26 34.85 -5.17
N SER A 155 -10.37 33.61 -5.63
CA SER A 155 -10.22 32.43 -4.77
C SER A 155 -9.80 31.18 -5.53
N ILE A 156 -9.06 30.30 -4.85
CA ILE A 156 -8.76 28.94 -5.27
C ILE A 156 -9.57 27.99 -4.39
N TYR A 157 -10.18 26.98 -5.00
CA TYR A 157 -10.99 25.95 -4.35
C TYR A 157 -10.31 24.60 -4.53
N ALA A 158 -9.71 24.09 -3.46
CA ALA A 158 -9.07 22.79 -3.46
C ALA A 158 -9.99 21.76 -2.78
N HIS A 159 -10.22 20.62 -3.43
CA HIS A 159 -10.95 19.48 -2.88
C HIS A 159 -10.05 18.25 -2.94
N TRP A 160 -10.13 17.39 -1.93
CA TRP A 160 -9.32 16.18 -1.85
C TRP A 160 -10.10 15.01 -1.26
N PHE A 161 -9.52 13.83 -1.34
CA PHE A 161 -10.05 12.61 -0.75
C PHE A 161 -8.92 11.77 -0.16
N ILE A 162 -9.27 10.95 0.83
CA ILE A 162 -8.35 10.00 1.45
C ILE A 162 -8.31 8.75 0.57
N THR A 163 -7.10 8.25 0.32
CA THR A 163 -6.81 7.11 -0.55
C THR A 163 -6.43 5.86 0.24
N THR A 164 -6.20 5.98 1.55
CA THR A 164 -5.89 4.89 2.49
C THR A 164 -7.02 4.72 3.54
N ASN A 165 -7.06 3.57 4.19
CA ASN A 165 -7.91 3.32 5.37
C ASN A 165 -7.16 3.45 6.69
N GLU A 166 -5.88 3.78 6.64
CA GLU A 166 -5.11 4.07 7.84
C GLU A 166 -5.49 5.41 8.45
N ASP A 167 -5.04 5.61 9.68
CA ASP A 167 -5.19 6.89 10.33
C ASP A 167 -4.31 7.92 9.63
N VAL A 168 -4.92 9.04 9.23
CA VAL A 168 -4.23 10.12 8.52
C VAL A 168 -4.29 11.34 9.41
N GLY A 169 -3.10 11.91 9.69
CA GLY A 169 -2.98 13.10 10.53
C GLY A 169 -3.43 14.39 9.83
N ASP A 170 -3.33 15.48 10.58
CA ASP A 170 -3.41 16.83 10.02
C ASP A 170 -2.27 17.05 9.01
N PHE A 171 -2.51 17.92 8.03
CA PHE A 171 -1.56 18.14 6.94
C PHE A 171 -1.48 19.61 6.56
N ILE A 172 -0.39 19.96 5.87
CA ILE A 172 -0.17 21.33 5.39
C ILE A 172 -0.53 21.38 3.90
N LEU A 173 -1.43 22.28 3.55
CA LEU A 173 -1.66 22.65 2.15
C LEU A 173 -0.81 23.88 1.84
N TYR A 174 -0.01 23.80 0.79
CA TYR A 174 0.79 24.91 0.32
C TYR A 174 0.73 25.09 -1.19
N ILE A 175 0.98 26.31 -1.64
CA ILE A 175 1.09 26.67 -3.06
C ILE A 175 2.49 27.22 -3.29
N ARG A 176 3.14 26.76 -4.36
CA ARG A 176 4.45 27.25 -4.81
C ARG A 176 4.36 27.72 -6.26
N ASP A 177 5.19 28.69 -6.61
CA ASP A 177 5.35 29.12 -8.00
C ASP A 177 6.29 28.21 -8.80
N ALA A 178 6.52 28.54 -10.07
CA ALA A 178 7.40 27.80 -10.96
C ALA A 178 8.87 27.79 -10.52
N THR A 179 9.27 28.73 -9.66
CA THR A 179 10.63 28.80 -9.06
C THR A 179 10.71 28.03 -7.74
N ASN A 180 9.64 27.30 -7.37
CA ASN A 180 9.49 26.56 -6.12
C ASN A 180 9.42 27.44 -4.85
N LYS A 181 9.21 28.76 -5.01
CA LYS A 181 9.05 29.69 -3.89
C LYS A 181 7.64 29.55 -3.32
N LEU A 182 7.56 29.52 -1.99
CA LEU A 182 6.32 29.36 -1.23
C LEU A 182 5.46 30.63 -1.34
N GLN A 183 4.23 30.47 -1.80
CA GLN A 183 3.27 31.56 -2.01
C GLN A 183 2.12 31.53 -0.99
N TYR A 184 1.72 30.33 -0.57
CA TYR A 184 0.68 30.14 0.44
C TYR A 184 0.97 28.89 1.26
N SER A 185 0.59 28.89 2.53
CA SER A 185 0.63 27.73 3.41
C SER A 185 -0.49 27.82 4.44
N SER A 186 -1.15 26.70 4.73
CA SER A 186 -2.13 26.57 5.81
C SER A 186 -2.08 25.18 6.40
N ASP A 187 -2.17 25.11 7.73
CA ASP A 187 -2.49 23.88 8.43
C ASP A 187 -3.96 23.51 8.14
N VAL A 188 -4.20 22.25 7.81
CA VAL A 188 -5.51 21.72 7.46
C VAL A 188 -5.82 20.55 8.38
N ALA A 189 -6.89 20.69 9.15
CA ALA A 189 -7.37 19.63 10.02
C ALA A 189 -7.83 18.43 9.21
N TYR A 190 -7.51 17.23 9.69
CA TYR A 190 -7.80 15.97 9.01
C TYR A 190 -9.27 15.80 8.61
N ASN A 191 -10.23 16.33 9.39
CA ASN A 191 -11.65 16.17 9.12
C ASN A 191 -12.15 16.97 7.89
N LEU A 192 -11.36 17.91 7.36
CA LEU A 192 -11.71 18.71 6.20
C LEU A 192 -11.48 17.94 4.89
N ARG A 193 -12.31 18.23 3.89
CA ARG A 193 -12.19 17.66 2.52
C ARG A 193 -12.07 18.73 1.44
N SER A 194 -12.01 19.99 1.85
CA SER A 194 -11.91 21.14 0.97
C SER A 194 -11.37 22.35 1.71
N LEU A 195 -10.66 23.23 1.00
CA LEU A 195 -10.23 24.55 1.48
C LEU A 195 -10.48 25.59 0.38
N THR A 196 -11.01 26.75 0.79
CA THR A 196 -11.08 27.94 -0.08
C THR A 196 -9.97 28.90 0.31
N ILE A 197 -9.11 29.21 -0.63
CA ILE A 197 -7.91 30.02 -0.44
C ILE A 197 -8.15 31.37 -1.14
N PRO A 198 -8.22 32.50 -0.41
CA PRO A 198 -8.39 33.80 -1.02
C PRO A 198 -7.13 34.21 -1.79
N ILE A 199 -7.31 34.76 -3.00
CA ILE A 199 -6.24 35.36 -3.81
C ILE A 199 -6.18 36.84 -3.45
N ASP A 200 -5.29 37.19 -2.53
CA ASP A 200 -5.04 38.59 -2.15
C ASP A 200 -4.09 39.28 -3.14
N GLU A 201 -3.93 40.60 -3.01
CA GLU A 201 -3.03 41.37 -3.89
C GLU A 201 -1.58 40.92 -3.78
N THR A 202 -1.15 40.45 -2.61
CA THR A 202 0.18 39.89 -2.37
C THR A 202 0.43 38.65 -3.22
N PHE A 203 -0.53 37.74 -3.26
CA PHE A 203 -0.51 36.51 -4.04
C PHE A 203 -0.69 36.77 -5.54
N LYS A 204 -1.47 37.79 -5.93
CA LYS A 204 -1.55 38.22 -7.34
C LYS A 204 -0.22 38.76 -7.85
N ASN A 205 0.44 39.61 -7.05
CA ASN A 205 1.72 40.20 -7.43
C ASN A 205 2.80 39.12 -7.58
N SER A 206 2.76 38.09 -6.75
CA SER A 206 3.73 37.00 -6.83
C SER A 206 3.52 36.01 -7.97
N LEU A 207 2.38 36.07 -8.67
CA LEU A 207 2.08 35.30 -9.89
C LEU A 207 2.46 36.04 -11.19
N GLN A 208 2.83 37.32 -11.11
CA GLN A 208 3.20 38.14 -12.27
C GLN A 208 4.71 38.18 -12.55
N ASP A 209 5.52 37.67 -11.62
CA ASP A 209 6.98 37.49 -11.73
C ASP A 209 7.34 36.10 -12.30
#